data_AF-A0A2Z5JV84-F1
#
_entry.id   AF-A0A2Z5JV84-F1
#
_cell.length_a   1.000
_cell.length_b   1.000
_cell.length_c   1.000
_cell.angle_alpha   90.00
_cell.angle_beta   90.00
_cell.angle_gamma   90.00
#
_symmetry.space_group_name_H-M   'P 1'
#
loop_
_entity.id
_entity.type
_entity.pdbx_description
1 polymer ?
#
loop_
_entity_poly.entity_id
_entity_poly.type
_entity_poly.pdbx_seq_one_letter_code
_entity_poly.pdbx_strand_id
1 'polypeptide(L)'
;MTHTARNLLRTTTAALAPDPHANPLVPKIAAGTAPRATLAALALEQTWVIPADRRAFEHLAARAQATDPEAAAFFTTLAEGEALAGERLAAFVQACGAQEASYEPLPGCQAYPAYVAWLALNAAPADVVLALTANFSAWGGYCATIATALREHYGFTDEACGFFDFFAEPSPELDEMATVAVQTALDARRLDGKRAHAYGRLLQNYEASFWSTLGQLT
;
A
#
# COMPACT_ATOMS: atom_id res chain seq x y z
N MET A 1 -18.87 8.56 -20.32
CA MET A 1 -17.83 9.52 -19.88
C MET A 1 -16.76 8.89 -18.99
N THR A 2 -17.00 7.73 -18.37
CA THR A 2 -16.03 6.91 -17.60
C THR A 2 -14.73 6.52 -18.32
N HIS A 3 -14.69 6.60 -19.65
CA HIS A 3 -13.48 6.36 -20.43
C HIS A 3 -12.35 7.35 -20.08
N THR A 4 -12.70 8.57 -19.66
CA THR A 4 -11.71 9.60 -19.27
C THR A 4 -11.05 9.26 -17.93
N ALA A 5 -11.83 8.91 -16.88
CA ALA A 5 -11.27 8.52 -15.59
C ALA A 5 -10.42 7.24 -15.68
N ARG A 6 -10.89 6.20 -16.39
CA ARG A 6 -10.10 4.97 -16.61
C ARG A 6 -8.79 5.26 -17.33
N ASN A 7 -8.83 6.11 -18.36
CA ASN A 7 -7.61 6.51 -19.05
C ASN A 7 -6.66 7.28 -18.12
N LEU A 8 -7.17 8.20 -17.31
CA LEU A 8 -6.36 8.97 -16.36
C LEU A 8 -5.68 8.05 -15.34
N LEU A 9 -6.44 7.15 -14.71
CA LEU A 9 -5.92 6.13 -13.80
C LEU A 9 -4.83 5.31 -14.48
N ARG A 10 -5.13 4.70 -15.63
CA ARG A 10 -4.17 3.90 -16.40
C ARG A 10 -2.89 4.68 -16.73
N THR A 11 -3.00 5.91 -17.20
CA THR A 11 -1.82 6.73 -17.54
C THR A 11 -1.03 7.15 -16.32
N THR A 12 -1.70 7.41 -15.19
CA THR A 12 -1.06 7.79 -13.93
C THR A 12 -0.32 6.60 -13.33
N THR A 13 -0.95 5.42 -13.29
CA THR A 13 -0.32 4.16 -12.88
C THR A 13 0.90 3.85 -13.75
N ALA A 14 0.78 3.94 -15.08
CA ALA A 14 1.91 3.68 -15.97
C ALA A 14 3.07 4.69 -15.79
N ALA A 15 2.75 5.97 -15.56
CA ALA A 15 3.77 7.01 -15.37
C ALA A 15 4.44 6.96 -14.00
N LEU A 16 3.77 6.39 -13.00
CA LEU A 16 4.27 6.25 -11.62
C LEU A 16 4.73 4.83 -11.29
N ALA A 17 4.69 3.90 -12.25
CA ALA A 17 5.16 2.55 -12.04
C ALA A 17 6.60 2.58 -11.54
N PRO A 18 6.92 1.85 -10.45
CA PRO A 18 8.27 1.81 -9.94
C PRO A 18 9.19 1.17 -10.99
N ASP A 19 10.46 1.57 -10.96
CA ASP A 19 11.49 0.85 -11.71
C ASP A 19 11.49 -0.62 -11.26
N PRO A 20 11.25 -1.59 -12.17
CA PRO A 20 11.22 -3.02 -11.85
C PRO A 20 12.49 -3.54 -11.17
N HIS A 21 13.62 -2.83 -11.32
CA HIS A 21 14.90 -3.19 -10.72
C HIS A 21 15.25 -2.41 -9.46
N ALA A 22 14.44 -1.43 -9.05
CA ALA A 22 14.75 -0.58 -7.91
C ALA A 22 14.53 -1.25 -6.54
N ASN A 23 13.71 -2.31 -6.46
CA ASN A 23 13.45 -2.99 -5.19
C ASN A 23 14.60 -3.95 -4.85
N PRO A 24 15.41 -3.68 -3.79
CA PRO A 24 16.59 -4.48 -3.49
C PRO A 24 16.29 -5.73 -2.65
N LEU A 25 15.05 -5.87 -2.14
CA LEU A 25 14.68 -6.90 -1.19
C LEU A 25 13.82 -8.00 -1.82
N VAL A 26 12.76 -7.64 -2.55
CA VAL A 26 11.80 -8.62 -3.11
C VAL A 26 12.51 -9.68 -3.97
N PRO A 27 13.50 -9.35 -4.84
CA PRO A 27 14.26 -10.36 -5.57
C PRO A 27 15.07 -11.30 -4.67
N LYS A 28 15.59 -10.83 -3.53
CA LYS A 28 16.30 -11.68 -2.56
C LYS A 28 15.34 -12.64 -1.86
N ILE A 29 14.15 -12.15 -1.49
CA ILE A 29 13.08 -12.99 -0.93
C ILE A 29 12.70 -14.05 -1.95
N ALA A 30 12.44 -13.65 -3.19
CA ALA A 30 12.10 -14.54 -4.30
C ALA A 30 13.15 -15.63 -4.56
N ALA A 31 14.44 -15.32 -4.38
CA ALA A 31 15.51 -16.30 -4.52
C ALA A 31 15.77 -17.14 -3.25
N GLY A 32 15.02 -16.95 -2.17
CA GLY A 32 15.27 -17.64 -0.89
C GLY A 32 16.55 -17.20 -0.18
N THR A 33 17.09 -16.03 -0.52
CA THR A 33 18.39 -15.53 -0.03
C THR A 33 18.27 -14.38 0.98
N ALA A 34 17.07 -13.88 1.23
CA ALA A 34 16.86 -12.85 2.25
C ALA A 34 17.04 -13.46 3.66
N PRO A 35 17.75 -12.78 4.57
CA PRO A 35 17.85 -13.23 5.95
C PRO A 35 16.47 -13.34 6.61
N ARG A 36 16.26 -14.37 7.45
CA ARG A 36 15.02 -14.48 8.25
C ARG A 36 14.81 -13.29 9.18
N ALA A 37 15.89 -12.68 9.65
CA ALA A 37 15.82 -11.44 10.43
C ALA A 37 15.21 -10.28 9.62
N THR A 38 15.47 -10.20 8.32
CA THR A 38 14.85 -9.21 7.43
C THR A 38 13.35 -9.50 7.24
N LEU A 39 12.94 -10.77 7.17
CA LEU A 39 11.52 -11.14 7.13
C LEU A 39 10.81 -10.78 8.45
N ALA A 40 11.47 -11.01 9.59
CA ALA A 40 10.98 -10.60 10.90
C ALA A 40 10.84 -9.07 10.99
N ALA A 41 11.83 -8.31 10.52
CA ALA A 41 11.75 -6.85 10.46
C ALA A 41 10.61 -6.39 9.53
N LEU A 42 10.45 -7.01 8.35
CA LEU A 42 9.32 -6.73 7.46
C LEU A 42 7.98 -6.95 8.19
N ALA A 43 7.82 -8.07 8.90
CA ALA A 43 6.60 -8.36 9.66
C ALA A 43 6.33 -7.30 10.73
N LEU A 44 7.38 -6.91 11.48
CA LEU A 44 7.28 -5.93 12.56
C LEU A 44 7.02 -4.52 12.03
N GLU A 45 7.58 -4.11 10.88
CA GLU A 45 7.24 -2.81 10.28
C GLU A 45 5.77 -2.73 9.89
N GLN A 46 5.18 -3.84 9.39
CA GLN A 46 3.76 -3.88 9.04
C GLN A 46 2.85 -3.70 10.26
N THR A 47 3.28 -4.04 11.48
CA THR A 47 2.47 -3.78 12.70
C THR A 47 2.33 -2.29 13.01
N TRP A 48 3.18 -1.44 12.41
CA TRP A 48 3.09 0.02 12.48
C TRP A 48 2.40 0.63 11.26
N VAL A 49 2.71 0.13 10.06
CA VAL A 49 2.16 0.65 8.80
C VAL A 49 0.64 0.44 8.74
N ILE A 50 0.16 -0.79 8.97
CA ILE A 50 -1.25 -1.15 8.79
C ILE A 50 -2.19 -0.29 9.67
N PRO A 51 -1.94 -0.11 10.99
CA PRO A 51 -2.77 0.76 11.80
C PRO A 51 -2.66 2.25 11.42
N ALA A 52 -1.51 2.69 10.89
CA ALA A 52 -1.33 4.08 10.47
C ALA A 52 -2.13 4.39 9.20
N ASP A 53 -2.03 3.53 8.19
CA ASP A 53 -2.76 3.64 6.93
C ASP A 53 -4.27 3.54 7.17
N ARG A 54 -4.72 2.56 7.98
CA ARG A 54 -6.11 2.46 8.41
C ARG A 54 -6.66 3.78 8.95
N ARG A 55 -5.97 4.39 9.91
CA ARG A 55 -6.40 5.67 10.52
C ARG A 55 -6.41 6.82 9.50
N ALA A 56 -5.44 6.84 8.60
CA ALA A 56 -5.37 7.84 7.54
C ALA A 56 -6.56 7.71 6.57
N PHE A 57 -6.93 6.48 6.19
CA PHE A 57 -8.08 6.19 5.34
C PHE A 57 -9.41 6.50 6.04
N GLU A 58 -9.58 6.11 7.30
CA GLU A 58 -10.75 6.49 8.12
C GLU A 58 -10.92 8.02 8.17
N HIS A 59 -9.81 8.76 8.34
CA HIS A 59 -9.83 10.21 8.37
C HIS A 59 -10.17 10.83 7.00
N LEU A 60 -9.63 10.28 5.90
CA LEU A 60 -9.97 10.71 4.54
C LEU A 60 -11.45 10.45 4.22
N ALA A 61 -11.99 9.29 4.63
CA ALA A 61 -13.41 8.96 4.48
C ALA A 61 -14.28 10.00 5.19
N ALA A 62 -13.97 10.30 6.45
CA ALA A 62 -14.69 11.31 7.23
C ALA A 62 -14.63 12.71 6.60
N ARG A 63 -13.46 13.13 6.08
CA ARG A 63 -13.30 14.41 5.38
C ARG A 63 -14.08 14.47 4.07
N ALA A 64 -14.17 13.36 3.35
CA ALA A 64 -14.84 13.28 2.05
C ALA A 64 -16.37 13.19 2.19
N GLN A 65 -16.89 12.64 3.31
CA GLN A 65 -18.29 12.26 3.49
C GLN A 65 -19.33 13.29 3.02
N ALA A 66 -19.11 14.57 3.31
CA ALA A 66 -20.07 15.63 3.00
C ALA A 66 -19.98 16.17 1.56
N THR A 67 -18.82 16.06 0.91
CA THR A 67 -18.52 16.73 -0.37
C THR A 67 -18.19 15.79 -1.51
N ASP A 68 -17.84 14.55 -1.20
CA ASP A 68 -17.42 13.53 -2.15
C ASP A 68 -17.73 12.11 -1.64
N PRO A 69 -19.01 11.69 -1.66
CA PRO A 69 -19.43 10.39 -1.12
C PRO A 69 -18.73 9.18 -1.78
N GLU A 70 -18.37 9.28 -3.06
CA GLU A 70 -17.66 8.22 -3.79
C GLU A 70 -16.22 8.03 -3.27
N ALA A 71 -15.52 9.15 -3.03
CA ALA A 71 -14.21 9.08 -2.38
C ALA A 71 -14.33 8.59 -0.93
N ALA A 72 -15.39 8.99 -0.21
CA ALA A 72 -15.64 8.52 1.14
C ALA A 72 -15.83 6.99 1.19
N ALA A 73 -16.65 6.44 0.30
CA ALA A 73 -16.85 5.00 0.17
C ALA A 73 -15.54 4.27 -0.16
N PHE A 74 -14.77 4.78 -1.12
CA PHE A 74 -13.46 4.23 -1.48
C PHE A 74 -12.52 4.15 -0.28
N PHE A 75 -12.38 5.23 0.50
CA PHE A 75 -11.50 5.24 1.67
C PHE A 75 -12.01 4.37 2.83
N THR A 76 -13.33 4.26 3.02
CA THR A 76 -13.91 3.32 3.99
C THR A 76 -13.54 1.88 3.64
N THR A 77 -13.68 1.48 2.38
CA THR A 77 -13.29 0.14 1.92
C THR A 77 -11.79 -0.12 2.09
N LEU A 78 -10.93 0.87 1.83
CA LEU A 78 -9.49 0.73 2.14
C LEU A 78 -9.24 0.54 3.63
N ALA A 79 -9.88 1.32 4.51
CA ALA A 79 -9.73 1.18 5.95
C ALA A 79 -10.19 -0.20 6.47
N GLU A 80 -11.28 -0.74 5.92
CA GLU A 80 -11.77 -2.09 6.21
C GLU A 80 -10.77 -3.15 5.72
N GLY A 81 -10.17 -2.95 4.55
CA GLY A 81 -9.09 -3.78 4.03
C GLY A 81 -7.87 -3.81 4.97
N GLU A 82 -7.43 -2.65 5.46
CA GLU A 82 -6.33 -2.57 6.44
C GLU A 82 -6.67 -3.27 7.76
N ALA A 83 -7.92 -3.19 8.21
CA ALA A 83 -8.36 -3.93 9.41
C ALA A 83 -8.22 -5.45 9.21
N LEU A 84 -8.68 -5.97 8.08
CA LEU A 84 -8.58 -7.38 7.72
C LEU A 84 -7.13 -7.83 7.52
N ALA A 85 -6.30 -6.98 6.89
CA ALA A 85 -4.87 -7.24 6.74
C ALA A 85 -4.18 -7.36 8.11
N GLY A 86 -4.54 -6.48 9.06
CA GLY A 86 -4.03 -6.53 10.42
C GLY A 86 -4.33 -7.84 11.15
N GLU A 87 -5.52 -8.41 10.95
CA GLU A 87 -5.88 -9.73 11.50
C GLU A 87 -5.00 -10.85 10.93
N ARG A 88 -4.72 -10.80 9.62
CA ARG A 88 -3.88 -11.80 8.93
C ARG A 88 -2.39 -11.64 9.23
N LEU A 89 -1.94 -10.45 9.59
CA LEU A 89 -0.53 -10.16 9.87
C LEU A 89 0.01 -10.96 11.06
N ALA A 90 -0.84 -11.28 12.05
CA ALA A 90 -0.42 -12.00 13.25
C ALA A 90 0.25 -13.35 12.91
N ALA A 91 -0.29 -14.11 11.96
CA ALA A 91 0.29 -15.39 11.55
C ALA A 91 1.69 -15.23 10.93
N PHE A 92 1.90 -14.17 10.15
CA PHE A 92 3.21 -13.87 9.55
C PHE A 92 4.25 -13.47 10.61
N VAL A 93 3.86 -12.62 11.57
CA VAL A 93 4.71 -12.22 12.71
C VAL A 93 5.15 -13.45 13.52
N GLN A 94 4.20 -14.34 13.85
CA GLN A 94 4.48 -15.58 14.58
C GLN A 94 5.40 -16.52 13.79
N ALA A 95 5.16 -16.71 12.50
CA ALA A 95 6.01 -17.54 11.65
C ALA A 95 7.45 -17.02 11.53
N CYS A 96 7.65 -15.70 11.61
CA CYS A 96 8.97 -15.10 11.66
C CYS A 96 9.68 -15.23 13.01
N GLY A 97 9.00 -15.69 14.07
CA GLY A 97 9.53 -15.70 15.43
C GLY A 97 9.85 -14.29 15.95
N ALA A 98 9.14 -13.28 15.43
CA ALA A 98 9.42 -11.88 15.70
C ALA A 98 8.86 -11.45 17.07
N GLN A 99 9.62 -10.66 17.83
CA GLN A 99 9.20 -10.16 19.15
C GLN A 99 8.90 -8.66 19.09
N GLU A 100 7.61 -8.31 19.12
CA GLU A 100 7.12 -6.93 18.95
C GLU A 100 7.62 -5.98 20.04
N ALA A 101 7.62 -6.41 21.31
CA ALA A 101 7.90 -5.53 22.45
C ALA A 101 9.33 -4.94 22.49
N SER A 102 10.27 -5.51 21.73
CA SER A 102 11.65 -5.05 21.62
C SER A 102 11.96 -4.35 20.31
N TYR A 103 10.98 -4.20 19.41
CA TYR A 103 11.20 -3.65 18.09
C TYR A 103 11.13 -2.12 18.09
N GLU A 104 12.15 -1.49 17.53
CA GLU A 104 12.15 -0.06 17.23
C GLU A 104 11.93 0.14 15.72
N PRO A 105 10.87 0.87 15.31
CA PRO A 105 10.59 1.10 13.90
C PRO A 105 11.72 1.83 13.18
N LEU A 106 12.04 1.36 11.98
CA LEU A 106 13.09 1.95 11.16
C LEU A 106 12.58 3.23 10.49
N PRO A 107 13.27 4.38 10.64
CA PRO A 107 12.80 5.65 10.08
C PRO A 107 12.48 5.60 8.58
N GLY A 108 13.27 4.86 7.80
CA GLY A 108 13.05 4.70 6.37
C GLY A 108 11.81 3.88 6.00
N CYS A 109 11.37 2.99 6.89
CA CYS A 109 10.11 2.25 6.76
C CYS A 109 8.89 3.10 7.18
N GLN A 110 9.10 4.05 8.09
CA GLN A 110 8.04 4.92 8.60
C GLN A 110 7.76 6.15 7.72
N ALA A 111 8.60 6.44 6.73
CA ALA A 111 8.42 7.57 5.82
C ALA A 111 7.12 7.48 4.99
N TYR A 112 6.79 6.28 4.50
CA TYR A 112 5.57 6.04 3.74
C TYR A 112 4.29 6.28 4.57
N PRO A 113 4.05 5.59 5.70
CA PRO A 113 2.83 5.80 6.48
C PRO A 113 2.74 7.23 7.06
N ALA A 114 3.87 7.86 7.39
CA ALA A 114 3.89 9.27 7.79
C ALA A 114 3.41 10.20 6.67
N TYR A 115 3.76 9.90 5.42
CA TYR A 115 3.31 10.67 4.28
C TYR A 115 1.84 10.41 3.92
N VAL A 116 1.37 9.17 4.04
CA VAL A 116 -0.07 8.85 3.91
C VAL A 116 -0.89 9.62 4.95
N ALA A 117 -0.43 9.68 6.20
CA ALA A 117 -1.04 10.52 7.23
C ALA A 117 -1.00 12.02 6.88
N TRP A 118 0.11 12.51 6.32
CA TRP A 118 0.20 13.89 5.85
C TRP A 118 -0.81 14.19 4.73
N LEU A 119 -0.98 13.28 3.77
CA LEU A 119 -2.00 13.40 2.72
C LEU A 119 -3.41 13.41 3.33
N ALA A 120 -3.66 12.52 4.29
CA ALA A 120 -4.94 12.46 4.98
C ALA A 120 -5.30 13.76 5.69
N LEU A 121 -4.32 14.48 6.24
CA LEU A 121 -4.54 15.76 6.91
C LEU A 121 -4.65 16.94 5.93
N ASN A 122 -3.86 16.95 4.85
CA ASN A 122 -3.60 18.17 4.08
C ASN A 122 -4.12 18.15 2.64
N ALA A 123 -4.16 16.99 1.99
CA ALA A 123 -4.53 16.89 0.58
C ALA A 123 -6.05 16.88 0.39
N ALA A 124 -6.51 17.22 -0.82
CA ALA A 124 -7.91 17.02 -1.20
C ALA A 124 -8.18 15.51 -1.38
N PRO A 125 -9.26 14.94 -0.82
CA PRO A 125 -9.52 13.50 -0.93
C PRO A 125 -9.51 12.97 -2.38
N ALA A 126 -10.06 13.74 -3.33
CA ALA A 126 -10.04 13.41 -4.75
C ALA A 126 -8.62 13.22 -5.33
N ASP A 127 -7.67 14.09 -4.97
CA ASP A 127 -6.27 13.97 -5.41
C ASP A 127 -5.62 12.72 -4.82
N VAL A 128 -5.98 12.37 -3.58
CA VAL A 128 -5.45 11.22 -2.85
C VAL A 128 -5.94 9.90 -3.45
N VAL A 129 -7.22 9.82 -3.88
CA VAL A 129 -7.73 8.63 -4.59
C VAL A 129 -6.84 8.30 -5.79
N LEU A 130 -6.62 9.28 -6.68
CA LEU A 130 -5.80 9.07 -7.87
C LEU A 130 -4.34 8.70 -7.52
N ALA A 131 -3.76 9.35 -6.50
CA ALA A 131 -2.39 9.10 -6.09
C ALA A 131 -2.18 7.69 -5.50
N LEU A 132 -3.09 7.23 -4.63
CA LEU A 132 -3.00 5.90 -3.99
C LEU A 132 -3.32 4.77 -4.96
N THR A 133 -4.34 4.91 -5.81
CA THR A 133 -4.67 3.85 -6.78
C THR A 133 -3.50 3.56 -7.74
N ALA A 134 -2.72 4.57 -8.10
CA ALA A 134 -1.51 4.37 -8.89
C ALA A 134 -0.45 3.54 -8.14
N ASN A 135 -0.38 3.68 -6.81
CA ASN A 135 0.60 3.00 -5.96
C ASN A 135 0.29 1.50 -5.74
N PHE A 136 -0.98 1.15 -5.54
CA PHE A 136 -1.38 -0.22 -5.17
C PHE A 136 -1.00 -1.30 -6.17
N SER A 137 -0.91 -0.97 -7.47
CA SER A 137 -0.57 -1.95 -8.50
C SER A 137 0.80 -2.60 -8.31
N ALA A 138 1.79 -1.86 -7.80
CA ALA A 138 3.13 -2.38 -7.55
C ALA A 138 3.17 -3.26 -6.30
N TRP A 139 2.53 -2.80 -5.23
CA TRP A 139 2.43 -3.51 -3.96
C TRP A 139 1.84 -4.92 -4.12
N GLY A 140 0.71 -5.05 -4.85
CA GLY A 140 0.09 -6.37 -5.08
C GLY A 140 1.02 -7.36 -5.78
N GLY A 141 1.81 -6.91 -6.76
CA GLY A 141 2.80 -7.73 -7.44
C GLY A 141 3.96 -8.18 -6.52
N TYR A 142 4.40 -7.30 -5.62
CA TYR A 142 5.40 -7.66 -4.60
C TYR A 142 4.84 -8.68 -3.61
N CYS A 143 3.62 -8.47 -3.12
CA CYS A 143 2.94 -9.40 -2.23
C CYS A 143 2.79 -10.79 -2.84
N ALA A 144 2.36 -10.88 -4.12
CA ALA A 144 2.28 -12.16 -4.82
C ALA A 144 3.64 -12.89 -4.85
N THR A 145 4.70 -12.17 -5.20
CA THR A 145 6.07 -12.71 -5.25
C THR A 145 6.54 -13.20 -3.88
N ILE A 146 6.32 -12.39 -2.83
CA ILE A 146 6.70 -12.73 -1.45
C ILE A 146 5.93 -13.96 -0.99
N ALA A 147 4.62 -14.02 -1.19
CA ALA A 147 3.79 -15.12 -0.74
C ALA A 147 4.22 -16.46 -1.35
N THR A 148 4.53 -16.50 -2.64
CA THR A 148 5.08 -17.70 -3.30
C THR A 148 6.42 -18.10 -2.68
N ALA A 149 7.34 -17.15 -2.54
CA ALA A 149 8.69 -17.41 -2.05
C ALA A 149 8.72 -17.87 -0.58
N LEU A 150 7.84 -17.34 0.28
CA LEU A 150 7.70 -17.74 1.68
C LEU A 150 7.38 -19.23 1.81
N ARG A 151 6.50 -19.75 0.94
CA ARG A 151 6.16 -21.18 0.90
C ARG A 151 7.31 -22.01 0.35
N GLU A 152 7.86 -21.61 -0.79
CA GLU A 152 8.84 -22.41 -1.54
C GLU A 152 10.21 -22.47 -0.87
N HIS A 153 10.65 -21.39 -0.24
CA HIS A 153 12.03 -21.25 0.24
C HIS A 153 12.16 -21.15 1.76
N TYR A 154 11.14 -20.65 2.46
CA TYR A 154 11.23 -20.42 3.91
C TYR A 154 10.42 -21.42 4.74
N GLY A 155 9.55 -22.22 4.09
CA GLY A 155 8.73 -23.25 4.72
C GLY A 155 7.53 -22.71 5.48
N PHE A 156 7.03 -21.53 5.10
CA PHE A 156 5.89 -20.88 5.76
C PHE A 156 4.58 -21.56 5.34
N THR A 157 3.60 -21.59 6.24
CA THR A 157 2.27 -22.14 5.99
C THR A 157 1.43 -21.18 5.14
N ASP A 158 0.34 -21.67 4.56
CA ASP A 158 -0.64 -20.81 3.86
C ASP A 158 -1.20 -19.73 4.78
N GLU A 159 -1.47 -20.06 6.04
CA GLU A 159 -1.93 -19.10 7.05
C GLU A 159 -0.92 -17.96 7.25
N ALA A 160 0.38 -18.28 7.36
CA ALA A 160 1.44 -17.27 7.52
C ALA A 160 1.64 -16.42 6.25
N CYS A 161 1.24 -16.90 5.08
CA CYS A 161 1.29 -16.16 3.82
C CYS A 161 0.02 -15.31 3.58
N GLY A 162 -1.04 -15.53 4.35
CA GLY A 162 -2.36 -14.95 4.11
C GLY A 162 -2.41 -13.41 4.12
N PHE A 163 -1.48 -12.75 4.83
CA PHE A 163 -1.29 -11.30 4.76
C PHE A 163 -0.90 -10.84 3.35
N PHE A 164 0.08 -11.50 2.75
CA PHE A 164 0.54 -11.15 1.39
C PHE A 164 -0.47 -11.62 0.34
N ASP A 165 -1.06 -12.80 0.50
CA ASP A 165 -2.10 -13.27 -0.43
C ASP A 165 -3.28 -12.30 -0.51
N PHE A 166 -3.67 -11.69 0.63
CA PHE A 166 -4.74 -10.69 0.68
C PHE A 166 -4.48 -9.50 -0.24
N PHE A 167 -3.27 -8.94 -0.19
CA PHE A 167 -2.90 -7.80 -1.05
C PHE A 167 -2.54 -8.19 -2.48
N ALA A 168 -2.19 -9.46 -2.72
CA ALA A 168 -1.89 -9.99 -4.04
C ALA A 168 -3.15 -10.23 -4.89
N GLU A 169 -4.30 -10.45 -4.25
CA GLU A 169 -5.56 -10.70 -4.94
C GLU A 169 -6.09 -9.41 -5.59
N PRO A 170 -6.34 -9.40 -6.91
CA PRO A 170 -6.96 -8.26 -7.57
C PRO A 170 -8.37 -7.99 -7.01
N SER A 171 -8.72 -6.72 -6.82
CA SER A 171 -10.07 -6.30 -6.43
C SER A 171 -10.73 -5.47 -7.52
N PRO A 172 -11.49 -6.11 -8.44
CA PRO A 172 -12.24 -5.39 -9.49
C PRO A 172 -13.24 -4.37 -8.93
N GLU A 173 -13.78 -4.65 -7.75
CA GLU A 173 -14.69 -3.73 -7.04
C GLU A 173 -13.95 -2.46 -6.62
N LEU A 174 -12.77 -2.58 -6.02
CA LEU A 174 -11.96 -1.43 -5.62
C LEU A 174 -11.52 -0.60 -6.84
N ASP A 175 -11.17 -1.25 -7.96
CA ASP A 175 -10.84 -0.58 -9.22
C ASP A 175 -12.03 0.20 -9.80
N GLU A 176 -13.24 -0.35 -9.68
CA GLU A 176 -14.47 0.32 -10.08
C GLU A 176 -14.77 1.52 -9.17
N MET A 177 -14.66 1.36 -7.85
CA MET A 177 -14.83 2.45 -6.88
C MET A 177 -13.84 3.59 -7.15
N ALA A 178 -12.56 3.29 -7.38
CA ALA A 178 -11.56 4.28 -7.73
C ALA A 178 -11.92 5.01 -9.03
N THR A 179 -12.38 4.26 -10.05
CA THR A 179 -12.82 4.82 -11.33
C THR A 179 -14.00 5.79 -11.15
N VAL A 180 -14.99 5.40 -10.36
CA VAL A 180 -16.17 6.21 -10.06
C VAL A 180 -15.78 7.47 -9.28
N ALA A 181 -14.99 7.34 -8.21
CA ALA A 181 -14.54 8.47 -7.41
C ALA A 181 -13.73 9.50 -8.24
N VAL A 182 -12.80 9.02 -9.08
CA VAL A 182 -12.03 9.90 -9.99
C VAL A 182 -12.94 10.56 -11.02
N GLN A 183 -13.89 9.83 -11.61
CA GLN A 183 -14.83 10.41 -12.58
C GLN A 183 -15.69 11.51 -11.95
N THR A 184 -16.26 11.25 -10.76
CA THR A 184 -17.06 12.21 -10.02
C THR A 184 -16.26 13.47 -9.66
N ALA A 185 -14.99 13.31 -9.26
CA ALA A 185 -14.11 14.44 -8.97
C ALA A 185 -13.74 15.24 -10.23
N LEU A 186 -13.54 14.60 -11.37
CA LEU A 186 -13.31 15.26 -12.67
C LEU A 186 -14.53 16.08 -13.09
N ASP A 187 -15.73 15.48 -13.04
CA ASP A 187 -16.98 16.14 -13.44
C ASP A 187 -17.28 17.35 -12.54
N ALA A 188 -16.96 17.24 -11.25
CA ALA A 188 -17.08 18.33 -10.28
C ALA A 188 -15.90 19.33 -10.28
N ARG A 189 -14.86 19.13 -11.11
CA ARG A 189 -13.62 19.93 -11.17
C ARG A 189 -12.89 20.05 -9.82
N ARG A 190 -12.94 18.99 -9.01
CA ARG A 190 -12.31 18.89 -7.68
C ARG A 190 -10.92 18.26 -7.70
N LEU A 191 -10.56 17.59 -8.81
CA LEU A 191 -9.30 16.91 -8.98
C LEU A 191 -8.23 17.82 -9.61
N ASP A 192 -7.10 17.99 -8.92
CA ASP A 192 -5.88 18.58 -9.47
C ASP A 192 -4.90 17.46 -9.85
N GLY A 193 -4.89 17.11 -11.13
CA GLY A 193 -4.03 16.04 -11.65
C GLY A 193 -2.53 16.29 -11.45
N LYS A 194 -2.08 17.55 -11.39
CA LYS A 194 -0.65 17.84 -11.13
C LYS A 194 -0.28 17.55 -9.69
N ARG A 195 -1.15 17.90 -8.74
CA ARG A 195 -0.96 17.58 -7.32
C ARG A 195 -1.03 16.09 -7.08
N ALA A 196 -2.06 15.41 -7.61
CA ALA A 196 -2.20 13.97 -7.51
C ALA A 196 -0.95 13.24 -8.03
N HIS A 197 -0.40 13.67 -9.17
CA HIS A 197 0.83 13.08 -9.72
C HIS A 197 2.06 13.34 -8.84
N ALA A 198 2.20 14.56 -8.29
CA ALA A 198 3.28 14.87 -7.35
C ALA A 198 3.19 14.03 -6.06
N TYR A 199 1.98 13.79 -5.56
CA TYR A 199 1.74 12.95 -4.40
C TYR A 199 2.07 11.49 -4.69
N GLY A 200 1.60 10.95 -5.82
CA GLY A 200 1.91 9.59 -6.24
C GLY A 200 3.41 9.34 -6.43
N ARG A 201 4.14 10.32 -6.99
CA ARG A 201 5.60 10.26 -7.08
C ARG A 201 6.26 10.16 -5.71
N LEU A 202 5.81 10.94 -4.73
CA LEU A 202 6.36 10.89 -3.37
C LEU A 202 6.04 9.55 -2.67
N LEU A 203 4.81 9.04 -2.80
CA LEU A 203 4.42 7.72 -2.30
C LEU A 203 5.37 6.63 -2.82
N GLN A 204 5.60 6.59 -4.13
CA GLN A 204 6.52 5.64 -4.77
C GLN A 204 7.96 5.74 -4.25
N ASN A 205 8.47 6.96 -4.02
CA ASN A 205 9.83 7.15 -3.49
C ASN A 205 9.93 6.73 -2.01
N TYR A 206 8.90 6.95 -1.22
CA TYR A 206 8.87 6.51 0.17
C TYR A 206 8.68 5.00 0.30
N GLU A 207 7.89 4.39 -0.59
CA GLU A 207 7.81 2.93 -0.69
C GLU A 207 9.16 2.33 -1.13
N ALA A 208 9.85 2.91 -2.11
CA ALA A 208 11.19 2.47 -2.48
C ALA A 208 12.19 2.59 -1.32
N SER A 209 12.03 3.63 -0.48
CA SER A 209 12.83 3.82 0.74
C SER A 209 12.53 2.75 1.80
N PHE A 210 11.28 2.33 1.95
CA PHE A 210 10.87 1.20 2.80
C PHE A 210 11.63 -0.07 2.39
N TRP A 211 11.57 -0.44 1.11
CA TRP A 211 12.25 -1.63 0.59
C TRP A 211 13.77 -1.55 0.70
N SER A 212 14.34 -0.36 0.46
CA SER A 212 15.78 -0.12 0.59
C SER A 212 16.27 -0.24 2.01
N THR A 213 15.50 0.27 2.97
CA THR A 213 15.82 0.21 4.40
C THR A 213 15.87 -1.23 4.89
N LEU A 214 14.86 -2.03 4.57
CA LEU A 214 14.84 -3.46 4.90
C LEU A 214 15.95 -4.24 4.16
N GLY A 215 16.21 -3.91 2.89
CA GLY A 215 17.23 -4.56 2.07
C GLY A 215 18.67 -4.34 2.52
N GLN A 216 18.91 -3.36 3.40
CA GLN A 216 20.21 -3.05 4.03
C GLN A 216 20.42 -3.78 5.36
N LEU A 217 19.38 -4.40 5.93
CA LEU A 217 19.52 -5.23 7.13
C LEU A 217 20.35 -6.47 6.79
N THR A 218 21.41 -6.70 7.57
CA THR A 218 22.32 -7.85 7.45
C THR A 218 21.92 -9.00 8.34
#